data_AF-A0A5U9I8W5-F1
#
_entry.id   AF-A0A5U9I8W5-F1
#
_cell.length_a   1.000
_cell.length_b   1.000
_cell.length_c   1.000
_cell.angle_alpha   90.00
_cell.angle_beta   90.00
_cell.angle_gamma   90.00
#
_symmetry.space_group_name_H-M   'P 1'
#
loop_
_entity.id
_entity.type
_entity.pdbx_description
1 polymer ?
#
loop_
_entity_poly.entity_id
_entity_poly.type
_entity_poly.pdbx_seq_one_letter_code
_entity_poly.pdbx_strand_id
1 'polypeptide(L)'
;MNIKLFRKAGEPTAAVPLYLCQSTRENLKLWQRHKTVEKMQQELAKEIESFDRWEFLALDEAGKVKAMLIIGKHRNAHFGYHLYISHAFSTEAGALTPGFRWVKELAKALRCDGYKLSRQTSTEGEMLDKYYRLWND
;
A
#
# COMPACT_ATOMS: atom_id res chain seq x y z
N MET A 1 9.10 -14.80 0.69
CA MET A 1 7.96 -15.21 -0.18
C MET A 1 7.05 -14.01 -0.43
N ASN A 2 6.34 -13.92 -1.56
CA ASN A 2 5.42 -12.79 -1.83
C ASN A 2 3.99 -13.31 -2.05
N ILE A 3 3.02 -12.65 -1.43
CA ILE A 3 1.58 -12.96 -1.55
C ILE A 3 0.88 -11.78 -2.24
N LYS A 4 -0.04 -12.08 -3.15
CA LYS A 4 -0.85 -11.12 -3.90
C LYS A 4 -2.33 -11.50 -3.74
N LEU A 5 -3.14 -10.63 -3.17
CA LEU A 5 -4.55 -10.91 -2.88
C LEU A 5 -5.45 -9.82 -3.46
N PHE A 6 -6.67 -10.19 -3.84
CA PHE A 6 -7.78 -9.25 -3.99
C PHE A 6 -8.72 -9.43 -2.80
N ARG A 7 -9.21 -8.31 -2.26
CA ARG A 7 -10.20 -8.28 -1.18
C ARG A 7 -11.31 -7.32 -1.53
N LYS A 8 -12.55 -7.74 -1.29
CA LYS A 8 -13.71 -6.85 -1.39
C LYS A 8 -13.81 -5.95 -0.17
N ALA A 9 -14.50 -4.82 -0.31
CA ALA A 9 -14.88 -3.97 0.80
C ALA A 9 -15.62 -4.80 1.88
N GLY A 10 -15.25 -4.61 3.14
CA GLY A 10 -15.76 -5.35 4.29
C GLY A 10 -15.02 -6.67 4.60
N GLU A 11 -14.20 -7.20 3.68
CA GLU A 11 -13.38 -8.37 3.99
C GLU A 11 -12.16 -7.99 4.84
N PRO A 12 -11.74 -8.82 5.80
CA PRO A 12 -10.62 -8.50 6.70
C PRO A 12 -9.30 -8.39 5.93
N THR A 13 -8.43 -7.48 6.36
CA THR A 13 -7.07 -7.35 5.81
C THR A 13 -6.04 -8.20 6.55
N ALA A 14 -5.11 -8.81 5.81
CA ALA A 14 -3.96 -9.52 6.40
C ALA A 14 -2.73 -8.60 6.56
N ALA A 15 -2.86 -7.33 6.17
CA ALA A 15 -1.73 -6.46 5.86
C ALA A 15 -1.28 -5.57 7.03
N VAL A 16 -2.03 -5.46 8.12
CA VAL A 16 -1.71 -4.59 9.26
C VAL A 16 -1.45 -5.35 10.57
N PRO A 17 -0.40 -6.20 10.64
CA PRO A 17 -0.06 -6.84 11.91
C PRO A 17 0.49 -5.81 12.92
N LEU A 18 0.14 -5.98 14.19
CA LEU A 18 0.43 -5.02 15.27
C LEU A 18 1.92 -4.63 15.36
N TYR A 19 2.83 -5.59 15.21
CA TYR A 19 4.28 -5.32 15.27
C TYR A 19 4.76 -4.40 14.14
N LEU A 20 4.12 -4.46 12.96
CA LEU A 20 4.48 -3.61 11.83
C LEU A 20 3.99 -2.18 12.07
N CYS A 21 2.80 -2.03 12.66
CA CYS A 21 2.30 -0.74 13.13
C CYS A 21 3.22 -0.15 14.21
N GLN A 22 3.69 -0.97 15.16
CA GLN A 22 4.63 -0.54 16.19
C GLN A 22 5.93 -0.03 15.58
N SER A 23 6.59 -0.85 14.75
CA SER A 23 7.84 -0.49 14.08
C SER A 23 7.67 0.78 13.23
N THR A 24 6.55 0.92 12.53
CA THR A 24 6.25 2.12 11.74
C THR A 24 6.11 3.36 12.62
N ARG A 25 5.37 3.28 13.73
CA ARG A 25 5.14 4.40 14.65
C ARG A 25 6.43 4.88 15.33
N GLU A 26 7.32 3.96 15.67
CA GLU A 26 8.62 4.26 16.25
C GLU A 26 9.52 5.02 15.26
N ASN A 27 9.44 4.69 13.97
CA ASN A 27 10.27 5.29 12.92
C ASN A 27 9.69 6.56 12.27
N LEU A 28 8.36 6.75 12.29
CA LEU A 28 7.69 7.87 11.61
C LEU A 28 6.91 8.76 12.60
N LYS A 29 7.47 9.95 12.89
CA LYS A 29 6.87 10.94 13.81
C LYS A 29 5.42 11.32 13.47
N LEU A 30 5.07 11.35 12.18
CA LEU A 30 3.71 11.67 11.68
C LEU A 30 2.62 10.74 12.25
N TRP A 31 2.97 9.50 12.61
CA TRP A 31 2.03 8.49 13.11
C TRP A 31 1.94 8.45 14.65
N GLN A 32 2.69 9.31 15.35
CA GLN A 32 2.64 9.41 16.81
C GLN A 32 1.36 10.11 17.33
N ARG A 33 0.50 10.63 16.43
CA ARG A 33 -0.81 11.22 16.79
C ARG A 33 -1.77 10.23 17.47
N HIS A 34 -1.62 8.93 17.21
CA HIS A 34 -2.43 7.90 17.86
C HIS A 34 -1.84 7.58 19.24
N LYS A 35 -2.69 7.53 20.27
CA LYS A 35 -2.26 7.30 21.67
C LYS A 35 -1.62 5.92 21.87
N THR A 36 -2.13 4.89 21.19
CA THR A 36 -1.64 3.51 21.29
C THR A 36 -1.48 2.86 19.91
N VAL A 37 -0.66 1.80 19.82
CA VAL A 37 -0.39 1.09 18.56
C VAL A 37 -1.64 0.32 18.11
N GLU A 38 -2.41 -0.23 19.06
CA GLU A 38 -3.64 -0.98 18.81
C GLU A 38 -4.70 -0.10 18.17
N LYS A 39 -4.83 1.15 18.64
CA LYS A 39 -5.76 2.11 18.06
C LYS A 39 -5.37 2.47 16.63
N MET A 40 -4.07 2.68 16.38
CA MET A 40 -3.54 2.89 15.03
C MET A 40 -3.83 1.69 14.13
N GLN A 41 -3.61 0.46 14.61
CA GLN A 41 -3.89 -0.76 13.87
C GLN A 41 -5.37 -0.87 13.51
N GLN A 42 -6.27 -0.63 14.47
CA GLN A 42 -7.72 -0.70 14.25
C GLN A 42 -8.21 0.33 13.24
N GLU A 43 -7.71 1.56 13.32
CA GLU A 43 -8.09 2.63 12.39
C GLU A 43 -7.58 2.35 10.98
N LEU A 44 -6.32 1.89 10.84
CA LEU A 44 -5.78 1.47 9.54
C LEU A 44 -6.53 0.28 8.96
N ALA A 45 -6.83 -0.74 9.76
CA ALA A 45 -7.61 -1.89 9.31
C ALA A 45 -8.97 -1.45 8.79
N LYS A 46 -9.70 -0.63 9.56
CA LYS A 46 -11.01 -0.12 9.17
C LYS A 46 -10.95 0.70 7.87
N GLU A 47 -9.93 1.55 7.71
CA GLU A 47 -9.74 2.33 6.50
C GLU A 47 -9.48 1.42 5.28
N ILE A 48 -8.54 0.49 5.40
CA ILE A 48 -8.18 -0.47 4.36
C ILE A 48 -9.39 -1.33 3.97
N GLU A 49 -10.15 -1.81 4.95
CA GLU A 49 -11.30 -2.68 4.75
C GLU A 49 -12.52 -1.95 4.17
N SER A 50 -12.52 -0.61 4.13
CA SER A 50 -13.65 0.18 3.63
C SER A 50 -13.82 0.18 2.10
N PHE A 51 -12.86 -0.37 1.35
CA PHE A 51 -12.88 -0.37 -0.11
C PHE A 51 -12.35 -1.68 -0.73
N ASP A 52 -12.73 -1.91 -2.00
CA ASP A 52 -12.18 -2.99 -2.82
C ASP A 52 -10.71 -2.72 -3.12
N ARG A 53 -9.85 -3.71 -2.84
CA ARG A 53 -8.40 -3.48 -2.82
C ARG A 53 -7.61 -4.71 -3.23
N TRP A 54 -6.38 -4.44 -3.66
CA TRP A 54 -5.37 -5.46 -3.86
C TRP A 54 -4.28 -5.31 -2.81
N GLU A 55 -3.94 -6.42 -2.16
CA GLU A 55 -2.95 -6.47 -1.09
C GLU A 55 -1.73 -7.23 -1.60
N PHE A 56 -0.55 -6.64 -1.44
CA PHE A 56 0.73 -7.32 -1.60
C PHE A 56 1.39 -7.46 -0.23
N LEU A 57 1.84 -8.66 0.10
CA LEU A 57 2.60 -8.95 1.32
C LEU A 57 3.94 -9.56 0.94
N ALA A 58 5.02 -8.99 1.43
CA ALA A 58 6.34 -9.63 1.42
C ALA A 58 6.56 -10.30 2.77
N LEU A 59 6.87 -11.58 2.74
CA LEU A 59 7.17 -12.40 3.90
C LEU A 59 8.67 -12.73 3.96
N ASP A 60 9.22 -12.75 5.18
CA ASP A 60 10.54 -13.30 5.46
C ASP A 60 10.55 -14.85 5.38
N GLU A 61 11.70 -15.45 5.69
CA GLU A 61 11.89 -16.92 5.65
C GLU A 61 11.07 -17.64 6.71
N ALA A 62 10.70 -16.96 7.81
CA ALA A 62 9.84 -17.49 8.87
C ALA A 62 8.34 -17.28 8.58
N GLY A 63 7.99 -16.69 7.44
CA GLY A 63 6.60 -16.41 7.05
C GLY A 63 6.01 -15.14 7.67
N LYS A 64 6.81 -14.30 8.34
CA LYS A 64 6.36 -13.04 8.93
C LYS A 64 6.38 -11.92 7.90
N VAL A 65 5.35 -11.05 7.94
CA VAL A 65 5.21 -9.91 7.02
C VAL A 65 6.30 -8.86 7.31
N LYS A 66 7.15 -8.60 6.33
CA LYS A 66 8.18 -7.55 6.40
C LYS A 66 7.82 -6.29 5.61
N ALA A 67 6.94 -6.43 4.62
CA ALA A 67 6.40 -5.29 3.90
C ALA A 67 5.00 -5.57 3.40
N MET A 68 4.20 -4.52 3.26
CA MET A 68 2.84 -4.60 2.75
C MET A 68 2.50 -3.38 1.88
N LEU A 69 1.73 -3.60 0.83
CA LEU A 69 1.23 -2.57 -0.09
C LEU A 69 -0.26 -2.77 -0.30
N ILE A 70 -1.04 -1.72 -0.06
CA ILE A 70 -2.49 -1.69 -0.32
C ILE A 70 -2.73 -0.81 -1.54
N ILE A 71 -3.36 -1.41 -2.54
CA ILE A 71 -3.61 -0.79 -3.83
C ILE A 71 -5.11 -0.63 -3.99
N GLY A 72 -5.54 0.61 -4.22
CA GLY A 72 -6.93 0.94 -4.58
C GLY A 72 -7.07 1.20 -6.08
N LYS A 73 -8.31 1.15 -6.57
CA LYS A 73 -8.66 1.60 -7.92
C LYS A 73 -9.56 2.83 -7.82
N HIS A 74 -9.25 3.86 -8.58
CA HIS A 74 -10.03 5.09 -8.62
C HIS A 74 -10.26 5.54 -10.06
N ARG A 75 -11.27 6.39 -10.27
CA ARG A 75 -11.52 7.06 -11.56
C ARG A 75 -11.42 8.56 -11.36
N ASN A 76 -10.51 9.19 -12.11
CA ASN A 76 -10.37 10.64 -12.14
C ASN A 76 -10.75 11.16 -13.54
N ALA A 77 -11.37 12.34 -13.61
CA ALA A 77 -11.81 12.92 -14.89
C ALA A 77 -10.65 13.22 -15.87
N HIS A 78 -9.46 13.56 -15.36
CA HIS A 78 -8.29 13.88 -16.18
C HIS A 78 -7.46 12.66 -16.58
N PHE A 79 -7.51 11.59 -15.78
CA PHE A 79 -6.62 10.43 -15.92
C PHE A 79 -7.33 9.11 -16.24
N GLY A 80 -8.66 9.07 -16.15
CA GLY A 80 -9.43 7.84 -16.31
C GLY A 80 -9.32 6.91 -15.10
N TYR A 81 -9.52 5.62 -15.33
CA TYR A 81 -9.35 4.58 -14.32
C TYR A 81 -7.87 4.32 -14.07
N HIS A 82 -7.45 4.41 -12.81
CA HIS A 82 -6.07 4.15 -12.44
C HIS A 82 -5.97 3.45 -11.09
N LEU A 83 -4.84 2.79 -10.89
CA LEU A 83 -4.46 2.27 -9.58
C LEU A 83 -3.71 3.33 -8.78
N TYR A 84 -3.88 3.32 -7.47
CA TYR A 84 -3.13 4.18 -6.55
C TYR A 84 -2.73 3.38 -5.31
N ILE A 85 -1.63 3.79 -4.69
CA ILE A 85 -1.19 3.21 -3.42
C ILE A 85 -1.92 3.93 -2.30
N SER A 86 -2.78 3.21 -1.58
CA SER A 86 -3.47 3.72 -0.41
C SER A 86 -2.54 3.66 0.82
N HIS A 87 -1.87 2.53 1.00
CA HIS A 87 -0.94 2.33 2.12
C HIS A 87 0.29 1.55 1.68
N ALA A 88 1.45 1.88 2.25
CA ALA A 88 2.71 1.19 2.01
C ALA A 88 3.53 1.17 3.30
N PHE A 89 3.86 -0.01 3.80
CA PHE A 89 4.71 -0.16 4.99
C PHE A 89 5.81 -1.18 4.72
N SER A 90 6.98 -0.94 5.28
CA SER A 90 8.14 -1.82 5.16
C SER A 90 9.05 -1.67 6.36
N THR A 91 9.54 -2.79 6.90
CA THR A 91 10.60 -2.78 7.93
C THR A 91 11.99 -2.70 7.33
N GLU A 92 12.12 -2.86 6.01
CA GLU A 92 13.41 -2.93 5.30
C GLU A 92 13.40 -2.12 4.01
N ALA A 93 14.56 -1.57 3.63
CA ALA A 93 14.72 -0.93 2.33
C ALA A 93 14.55 -1.96 1.20
N GLY A 94 13.81 -1.58 0.15
CA GLY A 94 13.66 -2.40 -1.07
C GLY A 94 12.65 -3.56 -0.99
N ALA A 95 12.11 -3.90 0.18
CA ALA A 95 11.13 -5.01 0.30
C ALA A 95 9.81 -4.76 -0.45
N LEU A 96 9.46 -3.49 -0.72
CA LEU A 96 8.29 -3.11 -1.53
C LEU A 96 8.55 -3.09 -3.04
N THR A 97 9.80 -3.20 -3.51
CA THR A 97 10.14 -3.13 -4.94
C THR A 97 9.33 -4.13 -5.78
N PRO A 98 9.16 -5.41 -5.38
CA PRO A 98 8.33 -6.35 -6.13
C PRO A 98 6.85 -5.94 -6.16
N GLY A 99 6.32 -5.37 -5.07
CA GLY A 99 4.95 -4.86 -5.01
C GLY A 99 4.73 -3.70 -5.98
N PHE A 100 5.65 -2.73 -6.02
CA PHE A 100 5.59 -1.62 -6.97
C PHE A 100 5.68 -2.06 -8.44
N ARG A 101 6.47 -3.10 -8.75
CA ARG A 101 6.48 -3.70 -10.09
C ARG A 101 5.14 -4.35 -10.43
N TRP A 102 4.55 -5.07 -9.47
CA TRP A 102 3.25 -5.70 -9.63
C TRP A 102 2.12 -4.70 -9.91
N VAL A 103 2.16 -3.49 -9.35
CA VAL A 103 1.14 -2.45 -9.63
C VAL A 103 0.99 -2.17 -11.12
N LYS A 104 2.10 -2.13 -11.88
CA LYS A 104 2.06 -1.92 -13.33
C LYS A 104 1.39 -3.10 -14.04
N GLU A 105 1.77 -4.33 -13.69
CA GLU A 105 1.18 -5.56 -14.25
C GLU A 105 -0.32 -5.64 -13.95
N LEU A 106 -0.69 -5.34 -12.71
CA LEU A 106 -2.07 -5.32 -12.24
C LEU A 106 -2.90 -4.26 -12.97
N ALA A 107 -2.37 -3.05 -13.15
CA ALA A 107 -3.05 -1.99 -13.89
C ALA A 107 -3.30 -2.38 -15.35
N LYS A 108 -2.33 -3.03 -16.01
CA LYS A 108 -2.53 -3.60 -17.37
C LYS A 108 -3.62 -4.68 -17.36
N ALA A 109 -3.58 -5.63 -16.42
CA ALA A 109 -4.56 -6.72 -16.32
C ALA A 109 -5.99 -6.21 -16.07
N LEU A 110 -6.14 -5.15 -15.28
CA LEU A 110 -7.42 -4.50 -14.98
C LEU A 110 -7.87 -3.49 -16.03
N ARG A 111 -7.11 -3.34 -17.13
CA ARG A 111 -7.35 -2.37 -18.21
C ARG A 111 -7.52 -0.94 -17.70
N CYS A 112 -6.65 -0.54 -16.78
CA CYS A 112 -6.58 0.84 -16.31
C CYS A 112 -5.77 1.70 -17.29
N ASP A 113 -6.08 2.99 -17.33
CA ASP A 113 -5.38 4.03 -18.10
C ASP A 113 -3.98 4.34 -17.54
N GLY A 114 -3.73 3.97 -16.28
CA GLY A 114 -2.45 4.18 -15.63
C GLY A 114 -2.41 3.77 -14.17
N TYR A 115 -1.34 4.18 -13.50
CA TYR A 115 -1.17 4.01 -12.06
C TYR A 115 -0.38 5.17 -11.45
N LYS A 116 -0.66 5.47 -10.19
CA LYS A 116 -0.03 6.52 -9.41
C LYS A 116 0.86 5.90 -8.34
N LEU A 117 2.11 6.32 -8.29
CA LEU A 117 3.04 5.97 -7.22
C LEU A 117 3.36 7.21 -6.40
N SER A 118 3.22 7.07 -5.08
CA SER A 118 3.54 8.08 -4.08
C SER A 118 4.79 7.63 -3.33
N ARG A 119 5.80 8.49 -3.24
CA ARG A 119 7.04 8.20 -2.51
C ARG A 119 7.44 9.41 -1.69
N GLN A 120 7.81 9.17 -0.42
CA GLN A 120 8.47 10.18 0.39
C GLN A 120 9.88 10.45 -0.16
N THR A 121 10.16 11.70 -0.51
CA THR A 121 11.44 12.14 -1.11
C THR A 121 12.40 12.73 -0.09
N SER A 122 11.92 13.17 1.07
CA SER A 122 12.76 13.72 2.14
C SER A 122 12.36 13.20 3.52
N THR A 123 13.30 13.17 4.46
CA THR A 123 13.04 12.86 5.88
C THR A 123 12.08 13.85 6.55
N GLU A 124 11.89 15.03 5.95
CA GLU A 124 11.01 16.10 6.43
C GLU A 124 9.54 15.91 6.00
N GLY A 125 9.24 14.87 5.22
CA GLY A 125 7.87 14.50 4.86
C GLY A 125 7.41 15.01 3.50
N GLU A 126 8.33 15.48 2.63
CA GLU A 126 7.97 15.77 1.26
C GLU A 126 7.55 14.50 0.53
N MET A 127 6.40 14.56 -0.14
CA MET A 127 5.82 13.47 -0.89
C MET A 127 5.80 13.82 -2.37
N LEU A 128 6.42 12.97 -3.19
CA LEU A 128 6.30 13.05 -4.64
C LEU A 128 5.26 12.06 -5.13
N ASP A 129 4.26 12.58 -5.82
CA ASP A 129 3.25 11.82 -6.53
C ASP A 129 3.55 11.82 -8.02
N LYS A 130 3.80 10.64 -8.59
CA LYS A 130 4.03 10.49 -10.03
C LYS A 130 2.99 9.57 -10.66
N TYR A 131 2.29 10.10 -11.65
CA TYR A 131 1.38 9.34 -12.50
C TYR A 131 2.13 8.72 -13.67
N TYR A 132 1.85 7.45 -13.94
CA TYR A 132 2.37 6.70 -15.07
C TYR A 132 1.20 6.28 -15.94
N ARG A 133 1.09 6.87 -17.13
CA ARG A 133 0.12 6.46 -18.15
C ARG A 133 0.55 5.12 -18.74
N LEU A 134 -0.39 4.20 -18.86
CA LEU A 134 -0.20 2.99 -19.65
C LEU A 134 -0.59 3.36 -21.08
N TRP A 135 0.38 3.36 -21.99
CA TRP A 135 0.07 3.38 -23.41
C TRP A 135 -0.49 2.01 -23.78
N ASN A 136 -1.57 2.00 -24.55
CA ASN A 136 -2.08 0.76 -25.14
C ASN A 136 -1.03 0.31 -26.16
N ASP A 137 -0.22 -0.67 -25.76
CA ASP A 137 0.59 -1.46 -26.70
C ASP A 137 -0.36 -2.34 -27.54
#